data_AF-A0A7W1D4A6-F1
#
_entry.id   AF-A0A7W1D4A6-F1
#
_cell.length_a   1.000
_cell.length_b   1.000
_cell.length_c   1.000
_cell.angle_alpha   90.00
_cell.angle_beta   90.00
_cell.angle_gamma   90.00
#
_symmetry.space_group_name_H-M   'P 1'
#
loop_
_entity.id
_entity.type
_entity.pdbx_description
1 polymer ?
#
loop_
_entity_poly.entity_id
_entity_poly.type
_entity_poly.pdbx_seq_one_letter_code
_entity_poly.pdbx_strand_id
1 'polypeptide(L)'
;MDDIHRLIGYSVPAGFAVLMLWALVSWIRNHAPAGGFWNLLAVLQVIIGAQVLIGAILFAMGLRPPSNGPTWLHYVYGGLFPAAVLLAAHRFAQKLEGIPWVVFGFAALVNFGLTFRALQTGLGID
;
A
#
# COMPACT_ATOMS: atom_id res chain seq x y z
N MET A 1 21.09 3.04 -1.09
CA MET A 1 19.74 3.59 -0.83
C MET A 1 19.95 4.95 -0.20
N ASP A 2 19.43 6.00 -0.82
CA ASP A 2 19.45 7.35 -0.23
C ASP A 2 18.41 7.44 0.88
N ASP A 3 18.61 8.32 1.86
CA ASP A 3 17.76 8.44 3.06
C ASP A 3 16.29 8.70 2.72
N ILE A 4 16.03 9.44 1.63
CA ILE A 4 14.67 9.73 1.13
C ILE A 4 13.96 8.45 0.68
N HIS A 5 14.66 7.55 -0.01
CA HIS A 5 14.07 6.31 -0.51
C HIS A 5 13.71 5.36 0.64
N ARG A 6 14.53 5.35 1.69
CA ARG A 6 14.22 4.63 2.94
C ARG A 6 13.03 5.23 3.67
N LEU A 7 12.99 6.55 3.85
CA LEU A 7 11.88 7.22 4.53
C LEU A 7 10.54 6.93 3.84
N ILE A 8 10.50 7.05 2.52
CA ILE A 8 9.32 6.70 1.72
C ILE A 8 8.98 5.22 1.91
N GLY A 9 9.97 4.33 1.86
CA GLY A 9 9.81 2.89 2.06
C GLY A 9 9.15 2.51 3.40
N TYR A 10 9.45 3.22 4.49
CA TYR A 10 8.78 3.02 5.78
C TYR A 10 7.40 3.69 5.87
N SER A 11 7.23 4.84 5.22
CA SER A 11 6.00 5.63 5.30
C SER A 11 4.77 4.92 4.70
N VAL A 12 4.95 4.15 3.63
CA VAL A 12 3.86 3.45 2.94
C VAL A 12 3.23 2.34 3.81
N PRO A 13 3.98 1.33 4.30
CA PRO A 13 3.42 0.32 5.19
C PRO A 13 2.88 0.96 6.48
N ALA A 14 3.55 1.98 7.04
CA ALA A 14 3.04 2.68 8.21
C ALA A 14 1.68 3.34 7.96
N GLY A 15 1.50 4.00 6.81
CA GLY A 15 0.22 4.60 6.43
C GLY A 15 -0.90 3.57 6.27
N PHE A 16 -0.62 2.42 5.65
CA PHE A 16 -1.59 1.33 5.56
C PHE A 16 -1.92 0.71 6.92
N ALA A 17 -0.94 0.57 7.81
CA ALA A 17 -1.19 0.13 9.18
C ALA A 17 -2.10 1.11 9.93
N VAL A 18 -1.88 2.42 9.79
CA VAL A 18 -2.75 3.46 10.37
C VAL A 18 -4.16 3.35 9.83
N LEU A 19 -4.36 3.22 8.51
CA LEU A 19 -5.70 3.04 7.93
C LEU A 19 -6.40 1.79 8.45
N MET A 20 -5.69 0.68 8.50
CA MET A 20 -6.21 -0.59 9.01
C MET A 20 -6.68 -0.44 10.47
N LEU A 21 -5.84 0.12 11.33
CA LEU A 21 -6.17 0.33 12.74
C LEU A 21 -7.33 1.32 12.90
N TRP A 22 -7.38 2.38 12.09
CA TRP A 22 -8.47 3.34 12.11
C TRP A 22 -9.80 2.68 11.71
N ALA A 23 -9.81 1.87 10.65
CA ALA A 23 -11.00 1.10 10.26
C ALA A 23 -11.42 0.13 11.37
N LEU A 24 -10.48 -0.59 11.98
CA LEU A 24 -10.77 -1.51 13.09
C LEU A 24 -11.37 -0.79 14.31
N VAL A 25 -10.79 0.34 14.72
CA VAL A 25 -11.31 1.14 15.84
C VAL A 25 -12.70 1.69 15.51
N SER A 26 -12.94 2.12 14.28
CA SER A 26 -14.24 2.62 13.82
C SER A 26 -15.30 1.52 13.86
N TRP A 27 -14.94 0.30 13.44
CA TRP A 27 -15.79 -0.89 13.56
C TRP A 27 -16.14 -1.23 15.00
N ILE A 28 -15.14 -1.31 15.88
CA ILE A 28 -15.36 -1.60 17.32
C ILE A 28 -16.24 -0.53 17.97
N ARG A 29 -16.10 0.73 17.57
CA ARG A 29 -16.91 1.85 18.07
C ARG A 29 -18.27 1.99 17.38
N ASN A 30 -18.59 1.11 16.43
CA ASN A 30 -19.84 1.12 15.67
C ASN A 30 -20.16 2.49 15.04
N HIS A 31 -19.14 3.15 14.48
CA HIS A 31 -19.26 4.47 13.86
C HIS A 31 -18.33 4.57 12.66
N ALA A 32 -18.75 5.24 11.59
CA ALA A 32 -17.93 5.41 10.39
C ALA A 32 -16.67 6.26 10.67
N PRO A 33 -15.53 5.98 10.01
CA PRO A 33 -14.35 6.81 10.18
C PRO A 33 -14.58 8.24 9.67
N ALA A 34 -13.93 9.21 10.32
CA ALA A 34 -14.00 10.62 9.95
C ALA A 34 -13.31 10.91 8.60
N GLY A 35 -13.51 12.12 8.06
CA GLY A 35 -12.96 12.56 6.77
C GLY A 35 -11.45 12.34 6.58
N GLY A 36 -10.66 12.43 7.66
CA GLY A 36 -9.22 12.18 7.63
C GLY A 36 -8.82 10.78 7.14
N PHE A 37 -9.65 9.76 7.38
CA PHE A 37 -9.43 8.40 6.86
C PHE A 37 -9.40 8.40 5.33
N TRP A 38 -10.36 9.09 4.70
CA TRP A 38 -10.47 9.17 3.25
C TRP A 38 -9.33 9.98 2.63
N ASN A 39 -8.90 11.05 3.31
CA ASN A 39 -7.73 11.83 2.89
C ASN A 39 -6.46 10.97 2.91
N LEU A 40 -6.23 10.22 3.99
CA LEU A 40 -5.07 9.32 4.09
C LEU A 40 -5.12 8.21 3.03
N LEU A 41 -6.30 7.62 2.79
CA LEU A 41 -6.50 6.64 1.72
C LEU A 41 -6.18 7.23 0.35
N ALA A 42 -6.65 8.44 0.05
CA ALA A 42 -6.34 9.11 -1.22
C ALA A 42 -4.82 9.36 -1.38
N VAL A 43 -4.15 9.85 -0.33
CA VAL A 43 -2.69 10.06 -0.34
C VAL A 43 -1.94 8.75 -0.61
N LEU A 44 -2.31 7.65 0.07
CA LEU A 44 -1.65 6.36 -0.12
C LEU A 44 -1.88 5.79 -1.52
N GLN A 45 -3.06 5.97 -2.10
CA GLN A 45 -3.32 5.60 -3.49
C GLN A 45 -2.45 6.36 -4.48
N VAL A 46 -2.31 7.68 -4.29
CA VAL A 46 -1.44 8.51 -5.12
C VAL A 46 0.02 8.06 -5.00
N ILE A 47 0.49 7.76 -3.78
CA ILE A 47 1.85 7.27 -3.56
C ILE A 47 2.07 5.92 -4.25
N ILE A 48 1.13 4.97 -4.13
CA ILE A 48 1.23 3.67 -4.83
C ILE A 48 1.22 3.87 -6.35
N GLY A 49 0.36 4.75 -6.87
CA GLY A 49 0.35 5.08 -8.30
C GLY A 49 1.69 5.66 -8.77
N ALA A 50 2.29 6.57 -7.99
CA ALA A 50 3.60 7.13 -8.26
C ALA A 50 4.71 6.06 -8.20
N GLN A 51 4.68 5.15 -7.23
CA GLN A 51 5.65 4.05 -7.12
C GLN A 51 5.58 3.11 -8.32
N VAL A 52 4.38 2.74 -8.77
CA VAL A 52 4.19 1.92 -9.96
C VAL A 52 4.74 2.63 -11.20
N LEU A 53 4.43 3.91 -11.38
CA LEU A 53 4.89 4.69 -12.52
C LEU A 53 6.42 4.83 -12.54
N ILE A 54 7.02 5.26 -11.42
CA ILE A 54 8.47 5.41 -11.29
C ILE A 54 9.16 4.06 -11.48
N GLY A 55 8.64 3.00 -10.84
CA GLY A 55 9.15 1.65 -10.98
C GLY A 55 9.13 1.14 -12.43
N ALA A 56 8.05 1.42 -13.17
CA ALA A 56 7.93 1.06 -14.58
C ALA A 56 8.95 1.82 -15.46
N ILE A 57 9.15 3.13 -15.21
CA ILE A 57 10.16 3.94 -15.91
C ILE A 57 11.57 3.37 -15.65
N LEU A 58 11.92 3.14 -14.39
CA LEU A 58 13.22 2.56 -14.02
C LEU A 58 13.40 1.17 -14.65
N PHE A 59 12.35 0.35 -14.66
CA PHE A 59 12.39 -0.96 -15.28
C PHE A 59 12.65 -0.90 -16.78
N ALA A 60 12.00 0.04 -17.49
CA ALA A 60 12.18 0.28 -18.92
C ALA A 60 13.57 0.81 -19.26
N MET A 61 14.20 1.55 -18.34
CA MET A 61 15.60 2.00 -18.45
C MET A 61 16.62 0.86 -18.16
N GLY A 62 16.16 -0.36 -17.91
CA GLY A 62 17.02 -1.49 -17.58
C GLY A 62 17.53 -1.49 -16.13
N LEU A 63 17.09 -0.54 -15.31
CA LEU A 63 17.46 -0.48 -13.90
C LEU A 63 16.68 -1.55 -13.12
N ARG A 64 17.35 -2.13 -12.13
CA ARG A 64 16.83 -3.20 -11.28
C ARG A 64 17.10 -2.85 -9.82
N PRO A 65 16.17 -3.15 -8.90
CA PRO A 65 16.40 -2.91 -7.49
C PRO A 65 17.52 -3.84 -7.00
N PRO A 66 18.43 -3.33 -6.14
CA PRO A 66 19.40 -4.18 -5.47
C PRO A 66 18.63 -5.15 -4.55
N SER A 67 18.82 -6.45 -4.76
CA SER A 67 18.07 -7.51 -4.09
C SER A 67 18.99 -8.68 -3.80
N ASN A 68 18.94 -9.18 -2.57
CA ASN A 68 19.63 -10.42 -2.17
C ASN A 68 18.82 -11.68 -2.56
N GLY A 69 17.51 -11.53 -2.79
CA GLY A 69 16.59 -12.58 -3.23
C GLY A 69 16.07 -12.39 -4.66
N PRO A 70 15.01 -13.12 -5.07
CA PRO A 70 14.44 -12.99 -6.40
C PRO A 70 13.87 -11.59 -6.64
N THR A 71 14.50 -10.82 -7.55
CA THR A 71 14.16 -9.41 -7.84
C THR A 71 12.70 -9.20 -8.21
N TRP A 72 12.05 -10.21 -8.78
CA TRP A 72 10.65 -10.14 -9.20
C TRP A 72 9.67 -9.95 -8.04
N LEU A 73 10.01 -10.44 -6.83
CA LEU A 73 9.18 -10.28 -5.63
C LEU A 73 9.02 -8.79 -5.26
N HIS A 74 10.06 -7.98 -5.48
CA HIS A 74 10.01 -6.55 -5.19
C HIS A 74 8.97 -5.83 -6.05
N TYR A 75 8.87 -6.17 -7.34
CA TYR A 75 7.86 -5.58 -8.24
C TYR A 75 6.44 -5.99 -7.86
N VAL A 76 6.27 -7.26 -7.50
CA VAL A 76 4.96 -7.83 -7.19
C VAL A 76 4.42 -7.24 -5.88
N TYR A 77 5.24 -7.24 -4.82
CA TYR A 77 4.85 -6.76 -3.51
C TYR A 77 4.87 -5.23 -3.37
N GLY A 78 5.75 -4.55 -4.10
CA GLY A 78 5.92 -3.09 -4.01
C GLY A 78 4.98 -2.28 -4.90
N GLY A 79 4.44 -2.88 -5.97
CA GLY A 79 3.60 -2.14 -6.93
C GLY A 79 2.38 -2.90 -7.41
N LEU A 80 2.59 -4.06 -8.05
CA LEU A 80 1.53 -4.74 -8.79
C LEU A 80 0.37 -5.18 -7.89
N PHE A 81 0.66 -5.90 -6.80
CA PHE A 81 -0.37 -6.40 -5.89
C PHE A 81 -1.01 -5.28 -5.06
N PRO A 82 -0.26 -4.31 -4.49
CA PRO A 82 -0.88 -3.18 -3.81
C PRO A 82 -1.88 -2.41 -4.69
N ALA A 83 -1.52 -2.16 -5.95
CA ALA A 83 -2.41 -1.50 -6.92
C ALA A 83 -3.64 -2.38 -7.23
N ALA A 84 -3.43 -3.68 -7.48
CA ALA A 84 -4.53 -4.62 -7.75
C ALA A 84 -5.53 -4.71 -6.59
N VAL A 85 -5.04 -4.74 -5.34
CA VAL A 85 -5.86 -4.75 -4.13
C VAL A 85 -6.70 -3.47 -4.03
N LEU A 86 -6.11 -2.30 -4.29
CA LEU A 86 -6.85 -1.04 -4.29
C LEU A 86 -7.92 -0.99 -5.39
N LEU A 87 -7.61 -1.47 -6.60
CA LEU A 87 -8.59 -1.57 -7.69
C LEU A 87 -9.75 -2.51 -7.35
N ALA A 88 -9.44 -3.67 -6.76
CA ALA A 88 -10.46 -4.61 -6.28
C ALA A 88 -11.31 -3.95 -5.18
N ALA A 89 -10.68 -3.27 -4.22
CA ALA A 89 -11.37 -2.57 -3.14
C ALA A 89 -12.37 -1.53 -3.67
N HIS A 90 -12.03 -0.76 -4.71
CA HIS A 90 -12.98 0.18 -5.33
C HIS A 90 -14.21 -0.53 -5.88
N ARG A 91 -14.02 -1.66 -6.58
CA ARG A 91 -15.13 -2.44 -7.15
C ARG A 91 -16.02 -3.06 -6.08
N PHE A 92 -15.45 -3.50 -4.96
CA PHE A 92 -16.21 -4.06 -3.85
C PHE A 92 -16.89 -2.98 -3.00
N ALA A 93 -16.22 -1.85 -2.76
CA ALA A 93 -16.78 -0.72 -2.01
C ALA A 93 -18.02 -0.14 -2.69
N GLN A 94 -18.06 -0.13 -4.02
CA GLN A 94 -19.25 0.27 -4.79
C GLN A 94 -20.46 -0.64 -4.56
N LYS A 95 -20.26 -1.88 -4.12
CA LYS A 95 -21.36 -2.85 -3.87
C LYS A 95 -21.86 -2.84 -2.43
N LEU A 96 -21.14 -2.20 -1.52
CA LEU A 96 -21.44 -2.16 -0.08
C LEU A 96 -21.73 -0.72 0.35
N GLU A 97 -22.83 -0.18 -0.17
CA GLU A 97 -23.33 1.15 0.19
C GLU A 97 -23.55 1.23 1.72
N GLY A 98 -22.93 2.21 2.38
CA GLY A 98 -23.01 2.41 3.83
C GLY A 98 -21.77 1.98 4.63
N ILE A 99 -21.00 0.98 4.15
CA ILE A 99 -19.77 0.52 4.82
C ILE A 99 -18.54 0.39 3.90
N PRO A 100 -18.31 1.27 2.90
CA PRO A 100 -17.17 1.16 1.99
C PRO A 100 -15.81 1.20 2.73
N TRP A 101 -15.77 1.89 3.87
CA TRP A 101 -14.57 1.99 4.70
C TRP A 101 -14.10 0.65 5.29
N VAL A 102 -14.98 -0.32 5.44
CA VAL A 102 -14.63 -1.68 5.89
C VAL A 102 -13.82 -2.39 4.82
N VAL A 103 -14.25 -2.29 3.56
CA VAL A 103 -13.53 -2.84 2.40
C VAL A 103 -12.14 -2.25 2.32
N PHE A 104 -12.02 -0.93 2.48
CA PHE A 104 -10.73 -0.26 2.48
C PHE A 104 -9.89 -0.57 3.73
N GLY A 105 -10.50 -0.87 4.87
CA GLY A 105 -9.79 -1.39 6.04
C GLY A 105 -9.12 -2.73 5.79
N PHE A 106 -9.83 -3.68 5.17
CA PHE A 106 -9.24 -4.96 4.74
C PHE A 106 -8.18 -4.77 3.66
N ALA A 107 -8.44 -3.90 2.67
CA ALA A 107 -7.46 -3.57 1.66
C ALA A 107 -6.18 -2.98 2.27
N ALA A 108 -6.32 -2.14 3.31
CA ALA A 108 -5.20 -1.57 4.04
C ALA A 108 -4.41 -2.65 4.81
N LEU A 109 -5.06 -3.63 5.45
CA LEU A 109 -4.39 -4.77 6.07
C LEU A 109 -3.55 -5.55 5.07
N VAL A 110 -4.13 -5.89 3.91
CA VAL A 110 -3.42 -6.64 2.86
C VAL A 110 -2.25 -5.82 2.32
N ASN A 111 -2.48 -4.54 2.00
CA ASN A 111 -1.44 -3.67 1.48
C ASN A 111 -0.34 -3.38 2.49
N PHE A 112 -0.64 -3.32 3.79
CA PHE A 112 0.38 -3.27 4.84
C PHE A 112 1.31 -4.47 4.73
N GLY A 113 0.77 -5.69 4.68
CA GLY A 113 1.59 -6.90 4.55
C GLY A 113 2.44 -6.93 3.27
N LEU A 114 1.84 -6.58 2.13
CA LEU A 114 2.52 -6.52 0.84
C LEU A 114 3.66 -5.49 0.85
N THR A 115 3.37 -4.25 1.25
CA THR A 115 4.34 -3.16 1.23
C THR A 115 5.42 -3.32 2.30
N PHE A 116 5.09 -3.93 3.44
CA PHE A 116 6.08 -4.32 4.45
C PHE A 116 7.04 -5.39 3.93
N ARG A 117 6.53 -6.40 3.22
CA ARG A 117 7.39 -7.42 2.57
C ARG A 117 8.25 -6.80 1.47
N ALA A 118 7.71 -5.87 0.69
CA ALA A 118 8.46 -5.11 -0.31
C ALA A 118 9.62 -4.32 0.31
N LEU A 119 9.39 -3.71 1.49
CA LEU A 119 10.42 -3.03 2.26
C LEU A 119 11.52 -3.99 2.73
N GLN A 120 11.15 -5.16 3.29
CA GLN A 120 12.12 -6.17 3.73
C GLN A 120 13.01 -6.63 2.56
N THR A 121 12.41 -7.00 1.43
CA THR A 121 13.16 -7.40 0.22
C THR A 121 14.03 -6.27 -0.33
N GLY A 122 13.60 -5.01 -0.25
CA GLY A 122 14.40 -3.84 -0.64
C GLY A 122 15.54 -3.53 0.31
N LEU A 123 15.46 -3.97 1.57
CA LEU A 123 16.52 -3.88 2.56
C LEU A 123 17.45 -5.10 2.55
N GLY A 124 17.14 -6.12 1.75
CA GLY A 124 17.90 -7.37 1.70
C GLY A 124 17.70 -8.26 2.93
N ILE A 125 16.53 -8.15 3.57
CA ILE A 125 16.09 -8.99 4.70
C ILE A 125 15.09 -10.01 4.15
N ASP A 126 15.45 -11.28 4.20
CA ASP A 126 14.72 -12.41 3.61
C ASP A 126 13.81 -13.10 4.63
#